data_AF-A0A952SYM1-F1
#
_entry.id   AF-A0A952SYM1-F1
#
_cell.length_a   1.000
_cell.length_b   1.000
_cell.length_c   1.000
_cell.angle_alpha   90.00
_cell.angle_beta   90.00
_cell.angle_gamma   90.00
#
_symmetry.space_group_name_H-M   'P 1'
#
loop_
_entity.id
_entity.type
_entity.pdbx_description
1 polymer ?
#
loop_
_entity_poly.entity_id
_entity_poly.type
_entity_poly.pdbx_seq_one_letter_code
_entity_poly.pdbx_strand_id
1 'polypeptide(L)'
;MKKVITVILFLVCYTYTFSQANLNNEVLVYFKTGVQRVAPSYTTSSITSQNILNVLNNYSIPASNVIPSFPAFNEADTVNYEAGENSRQMNRAKVFTITVTNPNTKTNLINDLMGLLEVLYAEPNGTVSNNIIPIDGRQRCICVLCEKLCALCGKEKVE
;
A
#
# COMPACT_ATOMS: atom_id res chain seq x y z
N MET A 1 -19.30 -29.83 40.09
CA MET A 1 -19.29 -28.38 39.81
C MET A 1 -18.06 -27.90 39.05
N LYS A 2 -16.82 -28.24 39.46
CA LYS A 2 -15.59 -27.80 38.75
C LYS A 2 -15.55 -28.16 37.25
N LYS A 3 -15.98 -29.37 36.88
CA LYS A 3 -16.00 -29.84 35.47
C LYS A 3 -16.98 -29.09 34.57
N VAL A 4 -18.06 -28.53 35.12
CA VAL A 4 -19.08 -27.79 34.36
C VAL A 4 -18.56 -26.39 33.99
N ILE A 5 -17.83 -25.76 34.92
CA ILE A 5 -17.20 -24.45 34.70
C ILE A 5 -16.16 -24.53 33.58
N THR A 6 -15.39 -25.61 33.50
CA THR A 6 -14.36 -25.78 32.44
C THR A 6 -14.97 -25.91 31.04
N VAL A 7 -16.11 -26.58 30.91
CA VAL A 7 -16.81 -26.74 29.62
C VAL A 7 -17.41 -25.41 29.15
N ILE A 8 -18.00 -24.63 30.07
CA ILE A 8 -18.55 -23.31 29.76
C ILE A 8 -17.44 -22.35 29.33
N LEU A 9 -16.28 -22.37 30.01
CA LEU A 9 -15.13 -21.53 29.64
C LEU A 9 -14.61 -21.86 28.23
N PHE A 10 -14.54 -23.14 27.87
CA PHE A 10 -14.07 -23.56 26.55
C PHE A 10 -15.05 -23.15 25.43
N LEU A 11 -16.35 -23.18 25.69
CA LEU A 11 -17.40 -22.75 24.76
C LEU A 11 -17.36 -21.23 24.51
N VAL A 12 -17.10 -20.43 25.54
CA VAL A 12 -16.99 -18.97 25.42
C VAL A 12 -15.71 -18.58 24.69
N CYS A 13 -14.60 -19.29 24.87
CA CYS A 13 -13.35 -18.99 24.15
C CYS A 13 -13.43 -19.31 22.63
N TYR A 14 -14.26 -20.28 22.23
CA TYR A 14 -14.40 -20.66 20.82
C TYR A 14 -15.10 -19.59 19.96
N THR A 15 -15.90 -18.70 20.56
CA THR A 15 -16.57 -17.64 19.81
C THR A 15 -15.65 -16.47 19.45
N TYR A 16 -14.45 -16.37 20.05
CA TYR A 16 -13.52 -15.26 19.82
C TYR A 16 -12.45 -15.53 18.76
N THR A 17 -12.46 -16.68 18.07
CA THR A 17 -11.40 -17.05 17.11
C THR A 17 -11.56 -16.45 15.71
N PHE A 18 -12.55 -15.60 15.46
CA PHE A 18 -12.81 -15.00 14.14
C PHE A 18 -12.50 -13.50 14.10
N SER A 19 -11.21 -13.14 14.08
CA SER A 19 -10.79 -11.78 13.75
C SER A 19 -9.53 -11.78 12.88
N GLN A 20 -9.61 -12.43 11.72
CA GLN A 20 -8.63 -12.26 10.66
C GLN A 20 -9.27 -11.41 9.56
N ALA A 21 -8.76 -10.20 9.35
CA ALA A 21 -9.20 -9.35 8.24
C ALA A 21 -8.83 -10.04 6.92
N ASN A 22 -9.80 -10.22 6.03
CA ASN A 22 -9.56 -10.81 4.72
C ASN A 22 -9.01 -9.72 3.78
N LEU A 23 -7.68 -9.61 3.72
CA LEU A 23 -6.98 -8.61 2.90
C LEU A 23 -6.81 -9.03 1.43
N ASN A 24 -7.31 -10.21 1.03
CA ASN A 24 -7.06 -10.77 -0.30
C ASN A 24 -7.54 -9.89 -1.45
N ASN A 25 -8.53 -9.04 -1.19
CA ASN A 25 -9.17 -8.17 -2.17
C ASN A 25 -8.67 -6.72 -2.08
N GLU A 26 -7.62 -6.47 -1.31
CA GLU A 26 -7.11 -5.12 -1.07
C GLU A 26 -5.76 -4.91 -1.77
N VAL A 27 -5.55 -3.69 -2.24
CA VAL A 27 -4.28 -3.20 -2.81
C VAL A 27 -3.86 -1.96 -2.04
N LEU A 28 -2.62 -1.94 -1.56
CA LEU A 28 -2.00 -0.76 -0.97
C LEU A 28 -1.33 0.04 -2.07
N VAL A 29 -1.61 1.34 -2.12
CA VAL A 29 -1.08 2.24 -3.14
C VAL A 29 -0.57 3.52 -2.49
N TYR A 30 0.65 3.92 -2.84
CA TYR A 30 1.19 5.23 -2.51
C TYR A 30 0.96 6.20 -3.68
N PHE A 31 0.09 7.19 -3.48
CA PHE A 31 -0.16 8.24 -4.45
C PHE A 31 0.70 9.47 -4.13
N LYS A 32 1.56 9.90 -5.06
CA LYS A 32 2.32 11.16 -4.94
C LYS A 32 1.37 12.36 -5.01
N THR A 33 0.44 12.30 -5.96
CA THR A 33 -0.55 13.31 -6.32
C THR A 33 -1.82 12.63 -6.83
N GLY A 34 -2.90 13.40 -7.06
CA GLY A 34 -4.10 12.89 -7.72
C GLY A 34 -5.14 12.19 -6.83
N VAL A 35 -4.79 11.89 -5.57
CA VAL A 35 -5.72 11.42 -4.53
C VAL A 35 -5.46 12.20 -3.25
N GLN A 36 -6.52 12.69 -2.61
CA GLN A 36 -6.46 13.48 -1.39
C GLN A 36 -7.42 12.94 -0.35
N ARG A 37 -7.11 13.18 0.93
CA ARG A 37 -7.99 12.81 2.05
C ARG A 37 -9.00 13.92 2.28
N VAL A 38 -10.24 13.55 2.60
CA VAL A 38 -11.32 14.52 2.81
C VAL A 38 -11.45 14.86 4.29
N ALA A 39 -11.27 16.14 4.63
CA ALA A 39 -11.48 16.66 5.99
C ALA A 39 -12.99 16.62 6.35
N PRO A 40 -13.36 16.55 7.65
CA PRO A 40 -12.50 16.63 8.83
C PRO A 40 -12.03 15.28 9.37
N SER A 41 -12.71 14.18 9.03
CA SER A 41 -12.38 12.85 9.58
C SER A 41 -11.19 12.20 8.89
N TYR A 42 -10.87 12.60 7.65
CA TYR A 42 -9.82 12.02 6.82
C TYR A 42 -9.90 10.49 6.69
N THR A 43 -11.13 9.96 6.79
CA THR A 43 -11.47 8.53 6.63
C THR A 43 -11.90 8.20 5.20
N THR A 44 -12.16 9.20 4.38
CA THR A 44 -12.52 9.06 2.96
C THR A 44 -11.49 9.75 2.08
N SER A 45 -11.49 9.38 0.79
CA SER A 45 -10.63 9.98 -0.21
C SER A 45 -11.44 10.69 -1.30
N SER A 46 -10.78 11.62 -1.98
CA SER A 46 -11.26 12.27 -3.19
C SER A 46 -10.18 12.13 -4.27
N ILE A 47 -10.57 11.68 -5.45
CA ILE A 47 -9.67 11.46 -6.58
C ILE A 47 -9.75 12.67 -7.50
N THR A 48 -8.63 13.37 -7.69
CA THR A 48 -8.54 14.57 -8.52
C THR A 48 -7.85 14.31 -9.85
N SER A 49 -7.03 13.25 -9.97
CA SER A 49 -6.43 12.86 -11.26
C SER A 49 -7.41 12.07 -12.12
N GLN A 50 -7.64 12.56 -13.34
CA GLN A 50 -8.44 11.87 -14.34
C GLN A 50 -7.80 10.53 -14.76
N ASN A 51 -6.46 10.43 -14.79
CA ASN A 51 -5.77 9.20 -15.18
C ASN A 51 -6.06 8.07 -14.18
N ILE A 52 -5.98 8.39 -12.88
CA ILE A 52 -6.31 7.46 -11.81
C ILE A 52 -7.77 7.03 -11.92
N LEU A 53 -8.68 8.00 -12.11
CA LEU A 53 -10.11 7.72 -12.24
C LEU A 53 -10.40 6.80 -13.45
N ASN A 54 -9.75 7.03 -14.58
CA ASN A 54 -9.89 6.21 -15.78
C ASN A 54 -9.41 4.77 -15.54
N VAL A 55 -8.26 4.58 -14.88
CA VAL A 55 -7.77 3.25 -14.52
C VAL A 55 -8.77 2.55 -13.61
N LEU A 56 -9.24 3.18 -12.55
CA LEU A 56 -10.22 2.58 -11.64
C LEU A 56 -11.54 2.20 -12.34
N ASN A 57 -12.02 3.07 -13.24
CA ASN A 57 -13.22 2.81 -14.03
C ASN A 57 -13.07 1.60 -14.97
N ASN A 58 -11.89 1.37 -15.57
CA ASN A 58 -11.63 0.18 -16.40
C ASN A 58 -11.79 -1.13 -15.60
N TYR A 59 -11.57 -1.07 -14.29
CA TYR A 59 -11.74 -2.20 -13.38
C TYR A 59 -13.09 -2.18 -12.63
N SER A 60 -14.00 -1.26 -12.98
CA SER A 60 -15.29 -1.06 -12.29
C SER A 60 -15.14 -0.80 -10.79
N ILE A 61 -14.06 -0.12 -10.39
CA ILE A 61 -13.78 0.23 -8.99
C ILE A 61 -14.33 1.65 -8.75
N PRO A 62 -15.36 1.81 -7.91
CA PRO A 62 -15.86 3.14 -7.59
C PRO A 62 -14.85 3.90 -6.72
N ALA A 63 -14.84 5.24 -6.83
CA ALA A 63 -13.93 6.08 -6.03
C ALA A 63 -14.10 5.87 -4.50
N SER A 64 -15.29 5.47 -4.05
CA SER A 64 -15.57 5.13 -2.64
C SER A 64 -14.76 3.94 -2.12
N ASN A 65 -14.25 3.08 -3.01
CA ASN A 65 -13.41 1.93 -2.64
C ASN A 65 -11.94 2.31 -2.44
N VAL A 66 -11.57 3.57 -2.69
CA VAL A 66 -10.24 4.10 -2.38
C VAL A 66 -10.34 4.80 -1.02
N ILE A 67 -9.74 4.21 0.00
CA ILE A 67 -9.78 4.72 1.37
C ILE A 67 -8.37 4.97 1.91
N PRO A 68 -8.14 5.95 2.78
CA PRO A 68 -6.84 6.14 3.42
C PRO A 68 -6.49 4.92 4.29
N SER A 69 -5.31 4.33 4.12
CA SER A 69 -4.89 3.15 4.90
C SER A 69 -4.56 3.51 6.34
N PHE A 70 -4.09 4.73 6.58
CA PHE A 70 -3.71 5.23 7.90
C PHE A 70 -4.49 6.50 8.26
N PRO A 71 -5.80 6.41 8.56
CA PRO A 71 -6.65 7.57 8.79
C PRO A 71 -6.25 8.39 10.03
N ALA A 72 -5.57 7.78 11.01
CA ALA A 72 -5.10 8.49 12.20
C ALA A 72 -3.77 9.25 12.00
N PHE A 73 -3.03 8.98 10.92
CA PHE A 73 -1.71 9.56 10.70
C PHE A 73 -1.83 10.96 10.06
N ASN A 74 -1.21 11.98 10.66
CA ASN A 74 -1.17 13.31 10.06
C ASN A 74 0.04 13.43 9.14
N GLU A 75 -0.09 14.13 8.01
CA GLU A 75 1.04 14.40 7.11
C GLU A 75 2.18 15.14 7.83
N ALA A 76 1.84 16.02 8.77
CA ALA A 76 2.80 16.74 9.61
C ALA A 76 3.63 15.83 10.54
N ASP A 77 3.15 14.61 10.83
CA ASP A 77 3.88 13.63 11.64
C ASP A 77 4.99 12.91 10.83
N THR A 78 5.04 13.14 9.52
CA THR A 78 6.14 12.64 8.69
C THR A 78 7.41 13.40 9.04
N VAL A 79 8.43 12.67 9.50
CA VAL A 79 9.75 13.26 9.77
C VAL A 79 10.30 13.87 8.48
N ASN A 80 10.37 15.20 8.46
CA ASN A 80 11.03 15.94 7.41
C ASN A 80 12.53 15.96 7.68
N TYR A 81 13.32 15.77 6.63
CA TYR A 81 14.78 15.74 6.69
C TYR A 81 15.36 17.01 7.31
N GLU A 82 16.26 16.84 8.28
CA GLU A 82 17.25 17.87 8.64
C GLU A 82 18.52 17.68 7.79
N ALA A 83 19.19 18.78 7.45
CA ALA A 83 20.42 18.78 6.65
C ALA A 83 21.51 17.89 7.28
N GLY A 84 21.71 16.70 6.71
CA GLY A 84 22.73 15.71 7.12
C GLY A 84 22.20 14.28 7.30
N GLU A 85 20.88 14.05 7.36
CA GLU A 85 20.33 12.73 7.69
C GLU A 85 19.91 11.85 6.50
N ASN A 86 20.49 10.65 6.34
CA ASN A 86 20.14 9.76 5.22
C ASN A 86 18.81 8.99 5.38
N SER A 87 18.04 9.24 6.43
CA SER A 87 16.79 8.51 6.71
C SER A 87 15.58 9.27 6.18
N ARG A 88 14.96 8.79 5.10
CA ARG A 88 13.66 9.26 4.63
C ARG A 88 12.57 8.32 5.13
N GLN A 89 11.65 8.83 5.95
CA GLN A 89 10.44 8.09 6.28
C GLN A 89 9.37 8.34 5.21
N MET A 90 8.66 7.28 4.85
CA MET A 90 7.53 7.36 3.91
C MET A 90 6.36 8.07 4.58
N ASN A 91 5.77 9.06 3.92
CA ASN A 91 4.56 9.73 4.39
C ASN A 91 3.36 8.78 4.33
N ARG A 92 2.92 8.27 5.48
CA ARG A 92 1.82 7.31 5.56
C ARG A 92 0.44 7.92 5.27
N ALA A 93 0.29 9.24 5.32
CA ALA A 93 -0.94 9.91 4.92
C ALA A 93 -1.24 9.80 3.42
N LYS A 94 -0.23 9.45 2.61
CA LYS A 94 -0.34 9.24 1.15
C LYS A 94 -0.53 7.79 0.74
N VAL A 95 -0.73 6.89 1.71
CA VAL A 95 -1.01 5.47 1.46
C VAL A 95 -2.51 5.24 1.53
N PHE A 96 -3.04 4.63 0.47
CA PHE A 96 -4.45 4.33 0.31
C PHE A 96 -4.65 2.85 0.03
N THR A 97 -5.75 2.31 0.54
CA THR A 97 -6.22 0.97 0.27
C THR A 97 -7.29 1.05 -0.80
N ILE A 98 -7.15 0.24 -1.85
CA ILE A 98 -8.15 0.06 -2.89
C ILE A 98 -8.78 -1.31 -2.70
N THR A 99 -10.09 -1.34 -2.48
CA THR A 99 -10.86 -2.58 -2.40
C THR A 99 -11.32 -3.00 -3.80
N VAL A 100 -10.88 -4.17 -4.24
CA VAL A 100 -11.16 -4.75 -5.56
C VAL A 100 -12.24 -5.82 -5.45
N THR A 101 -13.31 -5.69 -6.23
CA THR A 101 -14.43 -6.66 -6.22
C THR A 101 -14.03 -8.02 -6.79
N ASN A 102 -13.17 -8.03 -7.82
CA ASN A 102 -12.69 -9.25 -8.48
C ASN A 102 -11.19 -9.47 -8.16
N PRO A 103 -10.82 -10.46 -7.33
CA PRO A 103 -9.42 -10.70 -6.98
C PRO A 103 -8.53 -11.04 -8.19
N ASN A 104 -9.10 -11.58 -9.27
CA ASN A 104 -8.35 -11.95 -10.47
C ASN A 104 -7.83 -10.73 -11.25
N THR A 105 -8.41 -9.54 -11.07
CA THR A 105 -7.97 -8.33 -11.76
C THR A 105 -6.90 -7.57 -11.00
N LYS A 106 -6.58 -8.00 -9.77
CA LYS A 106 -5.67 -7.30 -8.86
C LYS A 106 -4.27 -7.07 -9.45
N THR A 107 -3.68 -8.09 -10.05
CA THR A 107 -2.33 -7.99 -10.64
C THR A 107 -2.30 -6.99 -11.81
N ASN A 108 -3.31 -7.01 -12.67
CA ASN A 108 -3.39 -6.10 -13.80
C ASN A 108 -3.64 -4.66 -13.33
N LEU A 109 -4.52 -4.47 -12.35
CA LEU A 109 -4.74 -3.17 -11.70
C LEU A 109 -3.44 -2.60 -11.14
N ILE A 110 -2.66 -3.41 -10.41
CA ILE A 110 -1.37 -2.97 -9.84
C ILE A 110 -0.42 -2.53 -10.96
N ASN A 111 -0.31 -3.32 -12.03
CA ASN A 111 0.57 -2.98 -13.16
C ASN A 111 0.15 -1.68 -13.85
N ASP A 112 -1.15 -1.47 -14.07
CA ASP A 112 -1.67 -0.26 -14.70
C ASP A 112 -1.47 0.98 -13.81
N LEU A 113 -1.71 0.84 -12.49
CA LEU A 113 -1.46 1.91 -11.53
C LEU A 113 0.04 2.27 -11.45
N MET A 114 0.93 1.27 -11.45
CA MET A 114 2.37 1.48 -11.46
C MET A 114 2.87 2.15 -12.75
N GLY A 115 2.09 2.12 -13.83
CA GLY A 115 2.37 2.87 -15.07
C GLY A 115 2.05 4.37 -14.98
N LEU A 116 1.34 4.82 -13.94
CA LEU A 116 0.97 6.23 -13.76
C LEU A 116 2.07 7.02 -13.06
N LEU A 117 2.32 8.25 -13.50
CA LEU A 117 3.33 9.14 -12.89
C LEU A 117 2.93 9.56 -11.46
N GLU A 118 1.63 9.64 -11.21
CA GLU A 118 1.00 9.98 -9.94
C GLU A 118 1.19 8.90 -8.87
N VAL A 119 1.50 7.67 -9.26
CA VAL A 119 1.72 6.53 -8.35
C VAL A 119 3.22 6.37 -8.10
N LEU A 120 3.60 6.19 -6.83
CA LEU A 120 4.97 5.82 -6.48
C LEU A 120 5.11 4.30 -6.34
N TYR A 121 4.08 3.66 -5.81
CA TYR A 121 4.12 2.27 -5.41
C TYR A 121 2.72 1.68 -5.30
N ALA A 122 2.56 0.40 -5.66
CA ALA A 122 1.32 -0.37 -5.49
C ALA A 122 1.64 -1.85 -5.25
N GLU A 123 1.00 -2.48 -4.26
CA GLU A 123 1.17 -3.89 -3.93
C GLU A 123 -0.12 -4.52 -3.36
N PRO A 124 -0.28 -5.85 -3.38
CA PRO A 124 -1.41 -6.49 -2.71
C PRO A 124 -1.30 -6.36 -1.19
N ASN A 125 -2.40 -6.04 -0.51
CA ASN A 125 -2.42 -6.01 0.94
C ASN A 125 -2.39 -7.44 1.50
N GLY A 126 -1.41 -7.77 2.34
CA GLY A 126 -1.37 -9.06 3.05
C GLY A 126 -0.72 -10.25 2.34
N THR A 127 -0.18 -10.10 1.12
CA THR A 127 0.76 -11.10 0.59
C THR A 127 2.17 -10.75 1.03
N VAL A 128 2.62 -11.35 2.12
CA VAL A 128 4.04 -11.38 2.48
C VAL A 128 4.74 -12.22 1.41
N SER A 129 5.22 -11.60 0.33
CA SER A 129 6.35 -12.23 -0.35
C SER A 129 7.48 -12.19 0.67
N ASN A 130 7.85 -13.35 1.20
CA ASN A 130 9.03 -13.50 2.05
C ASN A 130 10.26 -13.12 1.22
N ASN A 131 10.53 -11.83 1.11
CA ASN A 131 11.82 -11.31 0.68
C ASN A 131 12.25 -10.21 1.66
N ILE A 132 12.14 -10.54 2.94
CA ILE A 132 12.85 -9.80 3.99
C ILE A 132 14.29 -10.29 3.91
N ILE A 133 15.10 -9.65 3.06
CA ILE A 133 16.54 -9.68 3.28
C ILE A 133 16.76 -8.71 4.45
N PRO A 134 17.16 -9.20 5.64
CA PRO A 134 17.48 -8.29 6.74
C PRO A 134 18.57 -7.32 6.26
N ILE A 135 18.36 -6.02 6.51
CA ILE A 135 19.28 -4.92 6.15
C ILE A 135 20.54 -4.91 7.05
N ASP A 136 20.82 -6.03 7.71
CA ASP A 136 21.87 -6.21 8.68
C ASP A 136 23.15 -6.65 7.96
N GLY A 137 23.62 -5.80 7.06
CA GLY A 137 24.84 -6.04 6.31
C GLY A 137 24.94 -5.07 5.16
N ARG A 138 25.90 -4.14 5.25
CA ARG A 138 26.29 -3.23 4.16
C ARG A 138 26.43 -3.98 2.84
N GLN A 139 25.40 -3.98 2.01
CA GLN A 139 25.54 -4.29 0.60
C GLN A 139 24.59 -3.40 -0.20
N ARG A 140 25.19 -2.78 -1.20
CA ARG A 140 24.63 -1.79 -2.10
C ARG A 140 23.28 -2.26 -2.63
N CYS A 141 22.36 -1.32 -2.81
CA CYS A 141 21.12 -1.51 -3.53
C CYS A 141 21.37 -2.27 -4.84
N ILE A 142 21.12 -3.58 -4.86
CA ILE A 142 20.88 -4.32 -6.09
C ILE A 142 19.39 -4.13 -6.35
N CYS A 143 19.10 -3.00 -6.97
CA CYS A 143 17.83 -2.79 -7.65
C CYS A 143 17.72 -3.84 -8.75
N VAL A 144 16.93 -4.90 -8.53
CA VAL A 144 16.47 -5.80 -9.61
C VAL A 144 15.57 -5.05 -10.62
N LEU A 145 15.16 -3.81 -10.29
CA LEU A 145 14.52 -2.88 -11.22
C LEU A 145 15.50 -1.99 -12.03
N CYS A 146 16.80 -1.96 -11.70
CA CYS A 146 17.76 -1.06 -12.38
C CYS A 146 18.26 -1.62 -13.71
N GLU A 147 18.18 -2.94 -13.94
CA GLU A 147 18.66 -3.53 -15.20
C GLU A 147 17.77 -3.17 -16.41
N LYS A 148 16.47 -2.91 -16.19
CA LYS A 148 15.56 -2.45 -17.26
C LYS A 148 15.57 -0.94 -17.45
N LEU A 149 15.94 -0.14 -16.44
CA LEU A 149 15.99 1.32 -16.54
C LEU A 149 17.38 1.83 -17.00
N CYS A 150 18.46 1.09 -16.76
CA CYS A 150 19.79 1.44 -17.29
C CYS A 150 19.93 1.27 -18.82
N ALA A 151 19.03 0.54 -19.48
CA ALA A 151 19.04 0.42 -20.94
C ALA A 151 18.51 1.67 -21.68
N LEU A 152 17.90 2.62 -20.96
CA LEU A 152 17.31 3.84 -21.54
C LEU A 152 18.12 5.12 -21.28
N CYS A 153 19.15 5.09 -20.42
CA CYS A 153 20.10 6.20 -20.28
C CYS A 153 21.32 5.94 -21.17
N GLY A 154 21.38 6.69 -22.27
CA GLY A 154 22.32 6.52 -23.36
C GLY A 154 23.79 6.51 -22.94
N LYS A 155 24.54 5.63 -23.61
CA LYS A 155 25.99 5.72 -23.71
C LYS A 155 26.34 6.93 -24.56
N GLU A 156 26.59 8.07 -23.92
CA GLU A 156 27.39 9.12 -24.53
C GLU A 156 28.86 8.72 -24.35
N LYS A 157 29.52 8.42 -25.48
CA LYS A 157 30.96 8.15 -25.54
C LYS A 157 31.68 9.45 -25.19
N VAL A 158 32.65 9.36 -24.29
CA VAL A 158 33.74 10.34 -24.22
C VAL A 158 35.01 9.56 -24.57
N GLU A 159 35.60 9.91 -25.71
CA GLU A 159 36.95 9.53 -26.16
C GLU A 159 38.03 10.04 -25.21
#